data_AF-A0A353WG56-F1
#
_entry.id   AF-A0A353WG56-F1
#
_cell.length_a   1.000
_cell.length_b   1.000
_cell.length_c   1.000
_cell.angle_alpha   90.00
_cell.angle_beta   90.00
_cell.angle_gamma   90.00
#
_symmetry.space_group_name_H-M   'P 1'
#
loop_
_entity.id
_entity.type
_entity.pdbx_description
1 polymer ?
#
loop_
_entity_poly.entity_id
_entity_poly.type
_entity_poly.pdbx_seq_one_letter_code
_entity_poly.pdbx_strand_id
1 'polypeptide(L)'
;GLYPTRFSVVRYGNVVGSRGSVVPFFKKLIKDGAEYLPITHIGMTRFWITLQQGIDFVLKNFERMHGGEIFVPKLPSAKITDIAQSIAPNKPTKIVGVRPGEKIHEIMCPADDSHLTIEFSDHFVICPSIMFNVASDFTTSAMGEKGNTVAEGFEYHSGTNGHFLTVEELKKFNKQISI
;
A
#
# COMPACT_ATOMS: atom_id res chain seq x y z
N GLY A 1 22.16 20.27 18.86
CA GLY A 1 22.30 18.93 19.46
C GLY A 1 23.52 18.26 18.88
N LEU A 2 24.23 17.43 19.66
CA LEU A 2 25.51 16.82 19.28
C LEU A 2 25.41 15.77 18.15
N TYR A 3 24.18 15.34 17.80
CA TYR A 3 23.94 14.38 16.72
C TYR A 3 22.83 14.90 15.80
N PRO A 4 23.02 14.90 14.47
CA PRO A 4 21.97 15.23 13.52
C PRO A 4 20.90 14.14 13.50
N THR A 5 19.65 14.51 13.78
CA THR A 5 18.50 13.60 13.68
C THR A 5 17.88 13.72 12.29
N ARG A 6 17.63 12.57 11.65
CA ARG A 6 16.95 12.48 10.36
C ARG A 6 15.52 11.95 10.58
N PHE A 7 14.56 12.53 9.87
CA PHE A 7 13.16 12.12 9.92
C PHE A 7 12.71 11.78 8.51
N SER A 8 12.14 10.60 8.29
CA SER A 8 11.49 10.22 7.02
C SER A 8 10.24 9.42 7.33
N VAL A 9 9.34 9.34 6.35
CA VAL A 9 8.05 8.67 6.45
C VAL A 9 8.04 7.46 5.54
N VAL A 10 7.42 6.38 6.01
CA VAL A 10 7.08 5.24 5.17
C VAL A 10 5.56 5.21 5.04
N ARG A 11 5.06 5.17 3.81
CA ARG A 11 3.63 5.11 3.47
C ARG A 11 3.38 3.87 2.63
N TYR A 12 2.46 3.01 3.05
CA TYR A 12 2.06 1.81 2.32
C TYR A 12 0.58 1.49 2.48
N GLY A 13 0.10 0.55 1.67
CA GLY A 13 -1.28 0.09 1.62
C GLY A 13 -1.70 -0.81 2.78
N ASN A 14 -2.76 -1.59 2.53
CA ASN A 14 -3.33 -2.46 3.54
C ASN A 14 -2.42 -3.65 3.84
N VAL A 15 -2.11 -3.81 5.11
CA VAL A 15 -1.34 -4.96 5.61
C VAL A 15 -2.24 -6.17 5.72
N VAL A 16 -1.90 -7.24 5.01
CA VAL A 16 -2.69 -8.48 5.00
C VAL A 16 -2.80 -9.04 6.42
N GLY A 17 -4.03 -9.39 6.83
CA GLY A 17 -4.26 -10.03 8.13
C GLY A 17 -4.05 -9.12 9.34
N SER A 18 -3.83 -7.82 9.14
CA SER A 18 -3.71 -6.86 10.25
C SER A 18 -4.99 -6.82 11.10
N ARG A 19 -4.83 -6.56 12.39
CA ARG A 19 -5.93 -6.54 13.37
C ARG A 19 -7.02 -5.55 12.94
N GLY A 20 -8.24 -6.04 12.80
CA GLY A 20 -9.39 -5.24 12.37
C GLY A 20 -9.51 -5.01 10.85
N SER A 21 -8.66 -5.64 10.04
CA SER A 21 -8.77 -5.57 8.58
C SER A 21 -9.84 -6.51 8.01
N VAL A 22 -10.08 -6.40 6.70
CA VAL A 22 -11.12 -7.16 5.98
C VAL A 22 -10.93 -8.68 6.06
N VAL A 23 -9.68 -9.17 6.06
CA VAL A 23 -9.40 -10.61 6.07
C VAL A 23 -9.82 -11.26 7.41
N PRO A 24 -9.38 -10.77 8.58
CA PRO A 24 -9.90 -11.25 9.87
C PRO A 24 -11.40 -11.06 10.02
N PHE A 25 -11.97 -9.96 9.50
CA PHE A 25 -13.40 -9.71 9.55
C PHE A 25 -14.20 -10.79 8.79
N PHE A 26 -13.83 -11.11 7.55
CA PHE A 26 -14.48 -12.18 6.79
C PHE A 26 -14.28 -13.55 7.44
N LYS A 27 -13.08 -13.87 7.93
CA LYS A 27 -12.83 -15.12 8.67
C LYS A 27 -13.74 -15.23 9.91
N LYS A 28 -13.91 -14.13 10.65
CA LYS A 28 -14.81 -14.08 11.80
C LYS A 28 -16.27 -14.31 11.39
N LEU A 29 -16.77 -13.61 10.36
CA LEU A 29 -18.13 -13.81 9.85
C LEU A 29 -18.39 -15.27 9.44
N ILE A 30 -17.42 -15.91 8.78
CA ILE A 30 -17.54 -17.31 8.38
C ILE A 30 -17.62 -18.21 9.63
N LYS A 31 -16.77 -17.97 10.63
CA LYS A 31 -16.78 -18.71 11.89
C LYS A 31 -18.11 -18.54 12.65
N ASP A 32 -18.68 -17.35 12.60
CA ASP A 32 -19.94 -16.99 13.25
C ASP A 32 -21.18 -17.46 12.45
N GLY A 33 -20.98 -18.18 11.34
CA GLY A 33 -22.06 -18.78 10.55
C GLY A 33 -22.79 -17.83 9.60
N ALA A 34 -22.17 -16.69 9.24
CA ALA A 34 -22.79 -15.71 8.35
C ALA A 34 -23.21 -16.32 7.00
N GLU A 35 -24.43 -16.02 6.54
CA GLU A 35 -24.97 -16.51 5.27
C GLU A 35 -24.22 -15.95 4.06
N TYR A 36 -23.74 -14.70 4.16
CA TYR A 36 -23.02 -13.98 3.11
C TYR A 36 -21.84 -13.16 3.65
N LEU A 37 -20.90 -12.81 2.76
CA LEU A 37 -19.86 -11.81 3.04
C LEU A 37 -20.28 -10.42 2.54
N PRO A 38 -20.22 -9.37 3.38
CA PRO A 38 -20.57 -8.02 2.98
C PRO A 38 -19.49 -7.39 2.11
N ILE A 39 -19.90 -6.84 0.96
CA ILE A 39 -19.05 -6.10 0.02
C ILE A 39 -19.55 -4.65 -0.01
N THR A 40 -18.67 -3.70 0.23
CA THR A 40 -19.05 -2.27 0.29
C THR A 40 -19.32 -1.71 -1.11
N HIS A 41 -18.41 -1.97 -2.07
CA HIS A 41 -18.56 -1.60 -3.47
C HIS A 41 -17.84 -2.60 -4.37
N ILE A 42 -18.45 -2.96 -5.52
CA ILE A 42 -17.92 -3.99 -6.42
C ILE A 42 -16.59 -3.59 -7.07
N GLY A 43 -16.43 -2.29 -7.35
CA GLY A 43 -15.19 -1.72 -7.89
C GLY A 43 -14.13 -1.38 -6.83
N MET A 44 -14.34 -1.71 -5.55
CA MET A 44 -13.40 -1.30 -4.50
C MET A 44 -12.06 -2.02 -4.63
N THR A 45 -10.96 -1.25 -4.57
CA THR A 45 -9.60 -1.79 -4.64
C THR A 45 -8.72 -1.25 -3.51
N ARG A 46 -7.71 -2.03 -3.15
CA ARG A 46 -6.74 -1.68 -2.10
C ARG A 46 -5.33 -2.09 -2.54
N PHE A 47 -4.32 -1.31 -2.17
CA PHE A 47 -2.93 -1.77 -2.25
C PHE A 47 -2.68 -2.86 -1.20
N TRP A 48 -1.89 -3.87 -1.57
CA TRP A 48 -1.73 -5.08 -0.77
C TRP A 48 -0.25 -5.31 -0.43
N ILE A 49 0.06 -5.46 0.85
CA ILE A 49 1.42 -5.71 1.36
C ILE A 49 1.37 -6.67 2.54
N THR A 50 2.34 -7.59 2.67
CA THR A 50 2.45 -8.43 3.88
C THR A 50 3.09 -7.65 5.02
N LEU A 51 2.89 -8.13 6.26
CA LEU A 51 3.56 -7.54 7.42
C LEU A 51 5.08 -7.57 7.27
N GLN A 52 5.63 -8.70 6.81
CA GLN A 52 7.07 -8.86 6.62
C GLN A 52 7.61 -7.89 5.56
N GLN A 53 6.92 -7.76 4.41
CA GLN A 53 7.29 -6.79 3.38
C GLN A 53 7.28 -5.35 3.91
N GLY A 54 6.30 -5.00 4.76
CA GLY A 54 6.26 -3.68 5.40
C GLY A 54 7.44 -3.44 6.33
N ILE A 55 7.82 -4.43 7.13
CA ILE A 55 8.99 -4.36 8.03
C ILE A 55 10.28 -4.25 7.23
N ASP A 56 10.47 -5.12 6.24
CA ASP A 56 11.67 -5.14 5.39
C ASP A 56 11.83 -3.80 4.65
N PHE A 57 10.72 -3.22 4.18
CA PHE A 57 10.73 -1.92 3.53
C PHE A 57 11.17 -0.80 4.48
N VAL A 58 10.67 -0.80 5.73
CA VAL A 58 11.09 0.17 6.77
C VAL A 58 12.58 0.01 7.08
N LEU A 59 13.06 -1.21 7.29
CA LEU A 59 14.47 -1.48 7.59
C LEU A 59 15.39 -1.02 6.44
N LYS A 60 15.04 -1.36 5.19
CA LYS A 60 15.78 -0.90 4.01
C LYS A 60 15.80 0.62 3.91
N ASN A 61 14.70 1.31 4.27
CA ASN A 61 14.62 2.77 4.24
C ASN A 61 15.58 3.46 5.21
N PHE A 62 15.92 2.84 6.35
CA PHE A 62 16.92 3.40 7.27
C PHE A 62 18.31 3.52 6.63
N GLU A 63 18.66 2.59 5.73
CA GLU A 63 19.96 2.58 5.07
C GLU A 63 20.05 3.57 3.91
N ARG A 64 18.92 3.87 3.24
CA ARG A 64 18.88 4.72 2.04
C ARG A 64 18.41 6.16 2.26
N MET A 65 17.89 6.50 3.45
CA MET A 65 17.36 7.84 3.74
C MET A 65 18.43 8.92 3.93
N HIS A 66 18.14 10.11 3.43
CA HIS A 66 18.79 11.38 3.75
C HIS A 66 18.05 12.14 4.85
N GLY A 67 16.72 12.00 4.91
CA GLY A 67 15.84 12.77 5.79
C GLY A 67 14.91 13.69 4.98
N GLY A 68 13.61 13.61 5.26
CA GLY A 68 12.54 14.40 4.65
C GLY A 68 11.65 13.60 3.70
N GLU A 69 12.09 12.43 3.26
CA GLU A 69 11.38 11.62 2.26
C GLU A 69 10.07 11.04 2.78
N ILE A 70 9.13 10.84 1.87
CA ILE A 70 8.04 9.86 2.03
C ILE A 70 8.31 8.70 1.07
N PHE A 71 8.70 7.55 1.62
CA PHE A 71 8.94 6.31 0.87
C PHE A 71 7.63 5.55 0.64
N VAL A 72 7.36 5.20 -0.61
CA VAL A 72 6.16 4.45 -1.04
C VAL A 72 6.59 3.21 -1.82
N PRO A 73 6.34 1.98 -1.34
CA PRO A 73 6.73 0.78 -2.06
C PRO A 73 5.84 0.57 -3.31
N LYS A 74 6.39 -0.06 -4.34
CA LYS A 74 5.59 -0.57 -5.46
C LYS A 74 4.87 -1.84 -5.04
N LEU A 75 3.57 -1.75 -4.86
CA LEU A 75 2.68 -2.81 -4.40
C LEU A 75 1.69 -3.24 -5.48
N PRO A 76 1.24 -4.51 -5.45
CA PRO A 76 0.08 -4.90 -6.22
C PRO A 76 -1.22 -4.35 -5.59
N SER A 77 -2.29 -4.32 -6.37
CA SER A 77 -3.63 -4.00 -5.91
C SER A 77 -4.50 -5.26 -5.83
N ALA A 78 -5.51 -5.24 -4.97
CA ALA A 78 -6.48 -6.32 -4.84
C ALA A 78 -7.90 -5.77 -4.88
N LYS A 79 -8.79 -6.45 -5.60
CA LYS A 79 -10.23 -6.16 -5.56
C LYS A 79 -10.84 -6.80 -4.32
N ILE A 80 -11.76 -6.10 -3.67
CA ILE A 80 -12.46 -6.63 -2.49
C ILE A 80 -13.26 -7.90 -2.83
N THR A 81 -13.80 -8.00 -4.04
CA THR A 81 -14.47 -9.21 -4.54
C THR A 81 -13.54 -10.42 -4.56
N ASP A 82 -12.32 -10.22 -5.05
CA ASP A 82 -11.34 -11.29 -5.24
C ASP A 82 -10.78 -11.72 -3.88
N ILE A 83 -10.66 -10.78 -2.94
CA ILE A 83 -10.35 -11.08 -1.53
C ILE A 83 -11.44 -11.96 -0.92
N ALA A 84 -12.72 -11.60 -1.08
CA ALA A 84 -13.84 -12.42 -0.58
C ALA A 84 -13.83 -13.83 -1.20
N GLN A 85 -13.66 -13.91 -2.52
CA GLN A 85 -13.59 -15.18 -3.26
C GLN A 85 -12.38 -16.03 -2.84
N SER A 86 -11.24 -15.42 -2.53
CA SER A 86 -10.05 -16.13 -2.05
C SER A 86 -10.23 -16.76 -0.66
N ILE A 87 -11.13 -16.21 0.16
CA ILE A 87 -11.37 -16.66 1.53
C ILE A 87 -12.53 -17.66 1.59
N ALA A 88 -13.63 -17.38 0.89
CA ALA A 88 -14.82 -18.23 0.86
C ALA A 88 -15.40 -18.33 -0.55
N PRO A 89 -14.82 -19.17 -1.44
CA PRO A 89 -15.18 -19.26 -2.86
C PRO A 89 -16.67 -19.54 -3.12
N ASN A 90 -17.31 -20.31 -2.24
CA ASN A 90 -18.69 -20.78 -2.41
C ASN A 90 -19.70 -20.00 -1.56
N LYS A 91 -19.26 -18.96 -0.83
CA LYS A 91 -20.15 -18.18 0.04
C LYS A 91 -20.71 -16.99 -0.75
N PRO A 92 -22.05 -16.76 -0.70
CA PRO A 92 -22.64 -15.59 -1.32
C PRO A 92 -22.01 -14.28 -0.82
N THR A 93 -21.98 -13.27 -1.68
CA THR A 93 -21.61 -11.91 -1.30
C THR A 93 -22.83 -10.99 -1.42
N LYS A 94 -22.89 -9.95 -0.58
CA LYS A 94 -23.98 -8.96 -0.62
C LYS A 94 -23.41 -7.54 -0.63
N ILE A 95 -23.90 -6.71 -1.54
CA ILE A 95 -23.54 -5.29 -1.55
C ILE A 95 -24.24 -4.59 -0.39
N VAL A 96 -23.47 -4.02 0.54
CA VAL A 96 -23.98 -3.31 1.73
C VAL A 96 -23.84 -1.78 1.63
N GLY A 97 -23.19 -1.30 0.57
CA GLY A 97 -22.92 0.12 0.37
C GLY A 97 -21.60 0.59 0.97
N VAL A 98 -21.14 1.75 0.51
CA VAL A 98 -19.90 2.38 0.97
C VAL A 98 -20.14 2.98 2.35
N ARG A 99 -19.20 2.77 3.28
CA ARG A 99 -19.28 3.33 4.63
C ARG A 99 -18.92 4.82 4.61
N PRO A 100 -19.43 5.64 5.55
CA PRO A 100 -19.06 7.05 5.63
C PRO A 100 -17.53 7.25 5.67
N GLY A 101 -17.01 8.09 4.76
CA GLY A 101 -15.58 8.39 4.66
C GLY A 101 -14.72 7.31 3.96
N GLU A 102 -15.30 6.20 3.52
CA GLU A 102 -14.56 5.15 2.82
C GLU A 102 -14.33 5.50 1.35
N LYS A 103 -13.08 5.40 0.89
CA LYS A 103 -12.73 5.58 -0.52
C LYS A 103 -12.93 4.28 -1.31
N ILE A 104 -13.34 4.41 -2.57
CA ILE A 104 -13.42 3.26 -3.50
C ILE A 104 -12.01 2.78 -3.86
N HIS A 105 -11.09 3.70 -4.06
CA HIS A 105 -9.69 3.45 -4.39
C HIS A 105 -8.78 4.28 -3.49
N GLU A 106 -7.55 3.81 -3.29
CA GLU A 106 -6.53 4.51 -2.51
C GLU A 106 -5.49 5.13 -3.42
N ILE A 107 -4.95 6.28 -3.00
CA ILE A 107 -3.88 7.00 -3.67
C ILE A 107 -2.67 7.03 -2.74
N MET A 108 -1.50 6.62 -3.24
CA MET A 108 -0.26 6.61 -2.48
C MET A 108 0.68 7.75 -2.89
N CYS A 109 0.72 8.07 -4.17
CA CYS A 109 1.38 9.26 -4.74
C CYS A 109 0.31 10.09 -5.46
N PRO A 110 -0.14 11.23 -4.90
CA PRO A 110 -1.11 12.11 -5.54
C PRO A 110 -0.57 12.73 -6.84
N ALA A 111 -1.45 12.95 -7.82
CA ALA A 111 -1.11 13.63 -9.08
C ALA A 111 -0.50 15.03 -8.86
N ASP A 112 -1.04 15.80 -7.91
CA ASP A 112 -0.55 17.14 -7.59
C ASP A 112 0.90 17.14 -7.07
N ASP A 113 1.34 16.03 -6.45
CA ASP A 113 2.70 15.84 -5.94
C ASP A 113 3.63 15.18 -6.99
N SER A 114 3.20 15.01 -8.24
CA SER A 114 4.01 14.32 -9.27
C SER A 114 5.36 15.02 -9.49
N HIS A 115 5.38 16.35 -9.41
CA HIS A 115 6.59 17.17 -9.54
C HIS A 115 7.59 16.99 -8.38
N LEU A 116 7.15 16.39 -7.26
CA LEU A 116 7.99 16.02 -6.12
C LEU A 116 8.26 14.50 -6.07
N THR A 117 7.73 13.73 -7.02
CA THR A 117 7.78 12.27 -6.97
C THR A 117 8.91 11.73 -7.85
N ILE A 118 9.75 10.89 -7.24
CA ILE A 118 10.86 10.20 -7.89
C ILE A 118 10.55 8.71 -7.89
N GLU A 119 10.64 8.08 -9.06
CA GLU A 119 10.50 6.64 -9.24
C GLU A 119 11.86 5.94 -9.20
N PHE A 120 11.96 4.94 -8.32
CA PHE A 120 13.05 3.98 -8.25
C PHE A 120 12.57 2.62 -8.78
N SER A 121 13.45 1.62 -8.78
CA SER A 121 13.13 0.27 -9.26
C SER A 121 11.98 -0.38 -8.46
N ASP A 122 12.04 -0.33 -7.12
CA ASP A 122 11.12 -1.01 -6.20
C ASP A 122 10.21 -0.07 -5.39
N HIS A 123 10.38 1.25 -5.51
CA HIS A 123 9.63 2.24 -4.72
C HIS A 123 9.54 3.60 -5.41
N PHE A 124 8.78 4.50 -4.78
CA PHE A 124 8.77 5.92 -5.06
C PHE A 124 9.23 6.69 -3.82
N VAL A 125 9.76 7.88 -4.05
CA VAL A 125 10.05 8.89 -3.03
C VAL A 125 9.24 10.13 -3.36
N ILE A 126 8.42 10.61 -2.43
CA ILE A 126 7.85 11.96 -2.50
C ILE A 126 8.76 12.88 -1.70
N CYS A 127 9.36 13.85 -2.38
CA CYS A 127 10.25 14.84 -1.80
C CYS A 127 9.49 15.84 -0.93
N PRO A 128 10.15 16.45 0.06
CA PRO A 128 9.58 17.55 0.83
C PRO A 128 9.12 18.70 -0.08
N SER A 129 7.94 19.26 0.19
CA SER A 129 7.47 20.49 -0.48
C SER A 129 8.11 21.77 0.07
N ILE A 130 8.84 21.67 1.18
CA ILE A 130 9.58 22.77 1.81
C ILE A 130 11.08 22.59 1.60
N MET A 131 11.81 23.71 1.51
CA MET A 131 13.26 23.67 1.46
C MET A 131 13.84 23.56 2.87
N PHE A 132 14.74 22.60 3.07
CA PHE A 132 15.58 22.55 4.26
C PHE A 132 16.85 23.40 4.08
N ASN A 133 17.48 23.78 5.18
CA ASN A 133 18.75 24.51 5.17
C ASN A 133 19.91 23.70 4.54
N VAL A 134 19.75 22.38 4.45
CA VAL A 134 20.66 21.48 3.75
C VAL A 134 19.90 20.87 2.60
N ALA A 135 20.32 21.18 1.36
CA ALA A 135 19.75 20.58 0.18
C ALA A 135 20.26 19.14 0.03
N SER A 136 19.35 18.19 -0.14
CA SER A 136 19.66 16.80 -0.48
C SER A 136 19.19 16.51 -1.90
N ASP A 137 20.04 15.86 -2.69
CA ASP A 137 19.61 15.26 -3.95
C ASP A 137 18.88 13.95 -3.67
N PHE A 138 17.56 13.98 -3.75
CA PHE A 138 16.72 12.80 -3.53
C PHE A 138 16.66 11.86 -4.75
N THR A 139 17.26 12.21 -5.89
CA THR A 139 17.35 11.31 -7.06
C THR A 139 18.40 10.21 -6.88
N THR A 140 19.30 10.38 -5.90
CA THR A 140 20.29 9.38 -5.51
C THR A 140 20.11 9.03 -4.04
N SER A 141 19.81 7.77 -3.72
CA SER A 141 19.67 7.35 -2.33
C SER A 141 21.03 7.27 -1.61
N ALA A 142 21.04 7.19 -0.27
CA ALA A 142 22.28 7.03 0.49
C ALA A 142 23.00 5.69 0.19
N MET A 143 22.28 4.71 -0.38
CA MET A 143 22.85 3.45 -0.87
C MET A 143 23.37 3.55 -2.32
N GLY A 144 23.25 4.71 -2.97
CA GLY A 144 23.64 4.92 -4.36
C GLY A 144 22.61 4.46 -5.40
N GLU A 145 21.40 4.09 -4.99
CA GLU A 145 20.29 3.79 -5.91
C GLU A 145 19.92 5.07 -6.69
N LYS A 146 19.58 4.92 -7.98
CA LYS A 146 19.20 6.04 -8.84
C LYS A 146 17.71 5.99 -9.15
N GLY A 147 17.04 7.13 -9.00
CA GLY A 147 15.65 7.33 -9.36
C GLY A 147 15.50 8.39 -10.45
N ASN A 148 14.35 8.39 -11.11
CA ASN A 148 13.99 9.38 -12.14
C ASN A 148 12.71 10.10 -11.72
N THR A 149 12.56 11.37 -12.09
CA THR A 149 11.30 12.08 -11.91
C THR A 149 10.20 11.39 -12.72
N VAL A 150 9.01 11.27 -12.14
CA VAL A 150 7.83 10.78 -12.86
C VAL A 150 7.30 11.84 -13.84
N ALA A 151 6.40 11.43 -14.73
CA ALA A 151 5.70 12.36 -15.62
C ALA A 151 4.79 13.32 -14.83
N GLU A 152 4.57 14.52 -15.36
CA GLU A 152 3.60 15.46 -14.81
C GLU A 152 2.19 14.84 -14.78
N GLY A 153 1.50 14.96 -13.64
CA GLY A 153 0.19 14.34 -13.43
C GLY A 153 0.23 12.84 -13.14
N PHE A 154 1.42 12.24 -12.96
CA PHE A 154 1.54 10.85 -12.52
C PHE A 154 0.82 10.63 -11.19
N GLU A 155 -0.04 9.61 -11.13
CA GLU A 155 -0.75 9.22 -9.92
C GLU A 155 -0.57 7.73 -9.63
N TYR A 156 -0.13 7.40 -8.41
CA TYR A 156 -0.05 6.01 -7.97
C TYR A 156 -1.33 5.60 -7.23
N HIS A 157 -2.27 5.06 -8.00
CA HIS A 157 -3.66 4.82 -7.62
C HIS A 157 -4.05 3.33 -7.69
N SER A 158 -4.73 2.81 -6.67
CA SER A 158 -5.02 1.37 -6.54
C SER A 158 -6.06 0.85 -7.54
N GLY A 159 -6.82 1.73 -8.20
CA GLY A 159 -7.81 1.37 -9.21
C GLY A 159 -7.23 1.22 -10.62
N THR A 160 -6.05 1.76 -10.87
CA THR A 160 -5.40 1.83 -12.20
C THR A 160 -4.01 1.19 -12.20
N ASN A 161 -3.65 0.51 -11.11
CA ASN A 161 -2.35 -0.13 -10.95
C ASN A 161 -2.11 -1.20 -12.02
N GLY A 162 -0.87 -1.30 -12.51
CA GLY A 162 -0.50 -2.28 -13.55
C GLY A 162 -0.50 -3.73 -13.07
N HIS A 163 -0.50 -3.97 -11.75
CA HIS A 163 -0.48 -5.30 -11.16
C HIS A 163 -1.63 -5.49 -10.17
N PHE A 164 -2.59 -6.33 -10.54
CA PHE A 164 -3.67 -6.80 -9.66
C PHE A 164 -3.42 -8.25 -9.24
N LEU A 165 -3.53 -8.53 -7.94
CA LEU A 165 -3.44 -9.89 -7.41
C LEU A 165 -4.63 -10.73 -7.88
N THR A 166 -4.31 -11.91 -8.39
CA THR A 166 -5.28 -12.95 -8.70
C THR A 166 -5.83 -13.60 -7.42
N VAL A 167 -6.98 -14.26 -7.53
CA VAL A 167 -7.56 -15.05 -6.43
C VAL A 167 -6.58 -16.12 -5.93
N GLU A 168 -5.80 -16.73 -6.81
CA GLU A 168 -4.80 -17.75 -6.44
C GLU A 168 -3.61 -17.15 -5.67
N GLU A 169 -3.14 -15.97 -6.05
CA GLU A 169 -2.11 -15.26 -5.28
C GLU A 169 -2.63 -14.84 -3.90
N LEU A 170 -3.86 -14.32 -3.82
CA LEU A 170 -4.51 -13.98 -2.55
C LEU A 170 -4.65 -15.20 -1.63
N LYS A 171 -4.98 -16.38 -2.18
CA LYS A 171 -4.98 -17.64 -1.41
C LYS A 171 -3.60 -17.98 -0.84
N LYS A 172 -2.51 -17.74 -1.59
CA LYS A 172 -1.14 -17.96 -1.09
C LYS A 172 -0.84 -17.03 0.08
N PHE A 173 -1.17 -15.74 -0.02
CA PHE A 173 -1.03 -14.78 1.08
C PHE A 173 -1.83 -15.20 2.32
N ASN A 174 -3.07 -15.67 2.15
CA ASN A 174 -3.92 -16.10 3.26
C ASN A 174 -3.36 -17.32 4.03
N LYS A 175 -2.62 -18.22 3.35
CA LYS A 175 -1.96 -19.37 3.97
C LYS A 175 -0.78 -18.96 4.85
N GLN A 176 -0.02 -17.95 4.44
CA GLN A 176 1.16 -17.46 5.18
C GLN A 176 0.84 -16.78 6.52
N ILE A 177 -0.42 -16.36 6.72
CA ILE A 177 -0.87 -15.62 7.90
C ILE A 177 -1.45 -16.54 8.98
N SER A 178 -1.75 -17.80 8.63
CA SER A 178 -2.29 -18.78 9.57
C SER A 178 -1.14 -19.44 10.34
N ILE A 179 -0.58 -18.72 11.32
CA ILE A 179 0.28 -19.26 12.39
C ILE A 179 -0.50 -19.13 13.69
#